data_AF-A0A412Q892-F1
#
_entry.id   AF-A0A412Q892-F1
#
_cell.length_a   1.000
_cell.length_b   1.000
_cell.length_c   1.000
_cell.angle_alpha   90.00
_cell.angle_beta   90.00
_cell.angle_gamma   90.00
#
_symmetry.space_group_name_H-M   'P 1'
#
loop_
_entity.id
_entity.type
_entity.pdbx_description
1 polymer ?
#
loop_
_entity_poly.entity_id
_entity_poly.type
_entity_poly.pdbx_seq_one_letter_code
_entity_poly.pdbx_strand_id
1 'polypeptide(L)'
;VFPWLEAGYLCTGHKAVPVDYGNRSGFWVPSTYGKFVNQDRSFHFRLRIWKEGWWKSWTPQIVIGANDGIGDSANGGSLSNLSEQDYGNGFLNRYYLAITKHLYFDNIGTLGGHISWIYSNRFDNKLNNPAFGANFRFDLKENGSLMNRIINGVNLMGEIVPGYTDVRSDLTFDPDGSVYQVNIGMEYSFWKDYVNAVVEFNRCRYFSGGLVFKVHLK
;
A
#
# COMPACT_ATOMS: atom_id res chain seq x y z
N VAL A 1 18.26 -1.49 20.94
CA VAL A 1 18.29 -0.73 19.67
C VAL A 1 17.03 -1.12 18.91
N PHE A 2 16.02 -0.26 19.00
CA PHE A 2 14.64 -0.58 18.63
C PHE A 2 14.45 -0.22 17.15
N PRO A 3 14.01 -1.10 16.24
CA PRO A 3 13.56 -0.65 14.94
C PRO A 3 12.13 -0.13 15.09
N TRP A 4 11.97 1.16 15.40
CA TRP A 4 10.66 1.80 15.61
C TRP A 4 10.14 2.47 14.35
N LEU A 5 10.98 3.13 13.56
CA LEU A 5 10.53 3.96 12.44
C LEU A 5 10.94 3.36 11.09
N GLU A 6 9.97 3.23 10.20
CA GLU A 6 10.14 2.87 8.81
C GLU A 6 9.61 4.02 7.94
N ALA A 7 10.43 4.45 6.99
CA ALA A 7 10.04 5.36 5.93
C ALA A 7 10.09 4.59 4.61
N GLY A 8 9.00 4.65 3.85
CA GLY A 8 8.84 4.00 2.55
C GLY A 8 8.57 5.03 1.46
N TYR A 9 9.05 4.76 0.27
CA TYR A 9 8.70 5.46 -0.95
C TYR A 9 8.23 4.42 -1.98
N LEU A 10 6.98 4.53 -2.40
CA LEU A 10 6.37 3.70 -3.42
C LEU A 10 6.25 4.52 -4.70
N CYS A 11 6.65 3.91 -5.82
CA CYS A 11 6.40 4.45 -7.15
C CYS A 11 5.73 3.39 -8.00
N THR A 12 4.55 3.70 -8.52
CA THR A 12 3.76 2.81 -9.40
C THR A 12 3.62 3.40 -10.79
N GLY A 13 3.55 2.53 -11.79
CA GLY A 13 3.27 2.93 -13.16
C GLY A 13 1.76 3.01 -13.40
N HIS A 14 1.29 4.11 -13.98
CA HIS A 14 -0.09 4.25 -14.44
C HIS A 14 -0.21 3.94 -15.92
N LYS A 15 -1.09 3.00 -16.24
CA LYS A 15 -1.35 2.57 -17.62
C LYS A 15 -2.41 3.46 -18.24
N ALA A 16 -2.11 4.07 -19.38
CA ALA A 16 -3.09 4.82 -20.15
C ALA A 16 -4.17 3.90 -20.72
N VAL A 17 -5.42 4.29 -20.50
CA VAL A 17 -6.62 3.60 -20.97
C VAL A 17 -7.57 4.60 -21.64
N PRO A 18 -8.44 4.17 -22.59
CA PRO A 18 -9.34 5.08 -23.30
C PRO A 18 -10.29 5.87 -22.39
N VAL A 19 -10.67 5.26 -21.27
CA VAL A 19 -11.47 5.84 -20.21
C VAL A 19 -10.70 5.65 -18.92
N ASP A 20 -10.21 6.74 -18.33
CA ASP A 20 -9.35 6.68 -17.15
C ASP A 20 -10.11 6.26 -15.89
N TYR A 21 -9.38 5.88 -14.84
CA TYR A 21 -9.92 5.46 -13.55
C TYR A 21 -10.62 6.65 -12.87
N GLY A 22 -11.92 6.82 -13.14
CA GLY A 22 -12.68 8.05 -12.93
C GLY A 22 -13.68 8.32 -14.08
N ASN A 23 -13.77 7.42 -15.05
CA ASN A 23 -14.73 7.47 -16.15
C ASN A 23 -14.55 8.68 -17.10
N ARG A 24 -13.34 9.26 -17.15
CA ARG A 24 -13.02 10.39 -18.01
C ARG A 24 -12.48 9.91 -19.35
N SER A 25 -13.29 10.05 -20.41
CA SER A 25 -12.85 9.78 -21.78
C SER A 25 -11.93 10.90 -22.30
N GLY A 26 -10.93 10.53 -23.09
CA GLY A 26 -10.03 11.50 -23.75
C GLY A 26 -8.95 12.12 -22.86
N PHE A 27 -8.79 11.67 -21.60
CA PHE A 27 -7.73 12.14 -20.71
C PHE A 27 -6.33 11.76 -21.22
N TRP A 28 -6.19 10.53 -21.72
CA TRP A 28 -4.96 10.03 -22.32
C TRP A 28 -5.01 10.17 -23.86
N VAL A 29 -3.85 10.45 -24.48
CA VAL A 29 -3.71 10.49 -25.94
C VAL A 29 -3.89 9.08 -26.52
N PRO A 30 -4.69 8.87 -27.58
CA PRO A 30 -4.95 7.52 -28.10
C PRO A 30 -3.70 6.67 -28.44
N SER A 31 -2.60 7.30 -28.85
CA SER A 31 -1.32 6.63 -29.13
C SER A 31 -0.60 6.06 -27.90
N THR A 32 -1.03 6.46 -26.70
CA THR A 32 -0.48 6.00 -25.42
C THR A 32 -1.28 4.88 -24.79
N TYR A 33 -2.47 4.56 -25.31
CA TYR A 33 -3.31 3.49 -24.76
C TYR A 33 -2.55 2.17 -24.71
N GLY A 34 -2.66 1.49 -23.57
CA GLY A 34 -1.94 0.25 -23.31
C GLY A 34 -0.51 0.43 -22.79
N LYS A 35 0.03 1.66 -22.75
CA LYS A 35 1.40 1.95 -22.26
C LYS A 35 1.36 2.57 -20.87
N PHE A 36 2.41 2.34 -20.08
CA PHE A 36 2.64 3.07 -18.84
C PHE A 36 3.21 4.44 -19.18
N VAL A 37 2.42 5.50 -18.97
CA VAL A 37 2.77 6.86 -19.42
C VAL A 37 2.75 7.90 -18.31
N ASN A 38 2.32 7.52 -17.11
CA ASN A 38 2.40 8.35 -15.93
C ASN A 38 2.89 7.54 -14.73
N GLN A 39 3.37 8.23 -13.71
CA GLN A 39 3.88 7.66 -12.48
C GLN A 39 3.08 8.22 -11.31
N ASP A 40 2.61 7.34 -10.44
CA ASP A 40 2.06 7.71 -9.15
C ASP A 40 3.09 7.41 -8.05
N ARG A 41 3.13 8.25 -7.01
CA ARG A 41 4.17 8.25 -5.99
C ARG A 41 3.59 8.54 -4.63
N SER A 42 3.99 7.75 -3.65
CA SER A 42 3.57 7.95 -2.27
C SER A 42 4.69 7.74 -1.28
N PHE A 43 4.70 8.56 -0.23
CA PHE A 43 5.57 8.37 0.93
C PHE A 43 4.79 7.67 2.03
N HIS A 44 5.42 6.77 2.76
CA HIS A 44 4.80 6.02 3.84
C HIS A 44 5.66 6.12 5.08
N PHE A 45 5.04 6.39 6.22
CA PHE A 45 5.70 6.36 7.52
C PHE A 45 4.99 5.36 8.40
N ARG A 46 5.76 4.47 9.02
CA ARG A 46 5.26 3.49 9.98
C ARG A 46 6.09 3.54 11.25
N LEU A 47 5.44 3.82 12.36
CA LEU A 47 6.00 3.77 13.70
C LEU A 47 5.47 2.54 14.44
N ARG A 48 6.36 1.62 14.80
CA ARG A 48 6.05 0.47 15.66
C ARG A 48 6.06 0.89 17.11
N ILE A 49 4.86 0.96 17.69
CA ILE A 49 4.67 1.28 19.11
C ILE A 49 4.77 0.03 20.00
N TRP A 50 4.46 -1.15 19.44
CA TRP A 50 4.54 -2.41 20.16
C TRP A 50 5.18 -3.50 19.30
N LYS A 51 6.24 -4.13 19.81
CA LYS A 51 6.86 -5.29 19.14
C LYS A 51 6.05 -6.55 19.41
N GLU A 52 5.82 -7.35 18.38
CA GLU A 52 5.18 -8.65 18.53
C GLU A 52 5.95 -9.54 19.52
N GLY A 53 5.23 -10.27 20.37
CA GLY A 53 5.83 -11.13 21.38
C GLY A 53 6.43 -10.37 22.56
N TRP A 54 6.30 -9.04 22.61
CA TRP A 54 6.75 -8.26 23.76
C TRP A 54 5.86 -8.56 24.97
N TRP A 55 6.50 -8.77 26.13
CA TRP A 55 5.94 -9.25 27.39
C TRP A 55 5.39 -10.68 27.37
N LYS A 56 4.62 -11.08 26.36
CA LYS A 56 4.12 -12.45 26.17
C LYS A 56 4.22 -12.84 24.70
N SER A 57 4.53 -14.11 24.41
CA SER A 57 4.70 -14.62 23.04
C SER A 57 3.47 -14.43 22.14
N TRP A 58 2.26 -14.40 22.72
CA TRP A 58 1.02 -14.24 21.99
C TRP A 58 0.70 -12.79 21.61
N THR A 59 1.35 -11.77 22.21
CA THR A 59 1.01 -10.37 21.92
C THR A 59 1.26 -10.05 20.44
N PRO A 60 0.36 -9.29 19.80
CA PRO A 60 0.55 -8.83 18.44
C PRO A 60 1.57 -7.70 18.39
N GLN A 61 2.03 -7.34 17.20
CA GLN A 61 2.65 -6.05 16.96
C GLN A 61 1.58 -4.99 16.76
N ILE A 62 1.87 -3.77 17.22
CA ILE A 62 1.02 -2.60 17.02
C ILE A 62 1.86 -1.52 16.35
N VAL A 63 1.34 -0.98 15.26
CA VAL A 63 1.97 0.08 14.47
C VAL A 63 0.96 1.19 14.22
N ILE A 64 1.45 2.42 14.20
CA ILE A 64 0.74 3.56 13.64
C ILE A 64 1.45 3.99 12.36
N GLY A 65 0.72 4.50 11.39
CA GLY A 65 1.35 5.03 10.19
C GLY A 65 0.51 6.08 9.48
N ALA A 66 1.15 6.70 8.51
CA ALA A 66 0.57 7.73 7.66
C ALA A 66 1.17 7.62 6.26
N ASN A 67 0.41 8.03 5.25
CA ASN A 67 0.92 8.21 3.89
C ASN A 67 0.96 9.68 3.47
N ASP A 68 1.83 9.98 2.52
CA ASP A 68 2.00 11.25 1.83
C ASP A 68 2.34 12.39 2.78
N GLY A 69 3.41 12.19 3.55
CA GLY A 69 3.92 13.14 4.54
C GLY A 69 4.72 14.33 3.99
N ILE A 70 5.00 14.35 2.69
CA ILE A 70 5.88 15.36 2.05
C ILE A 70 5.18 15.88 0.79
N GLY A 71 5.11 17.20 0.70
CA GLY A 71 4.23 17.94 -0.18
C GLY A 71 4.54 17.88 -1.68
N ASP A 72 3.77 18.71 -2.38
CA ASP A 72 3.50 18.65 -3.80
C ASP A 72 4.72 18.72 -4.72
N SER A 73 4.83 17.74 -5.63
CA SER A 73 5.83 17.78 -6.71
C SER A 73 5.51 18.85 -7.77
N ALA A 74 4.26 19.28 -7.89
CA ALA A 74 3.89 20.40 -8.77
C ALA A 74 4.30 21.77 -8.18
N ASN A 75 4.59 21.84 -6.86
CA ASN A 75 5.12 23.01 -6.17
C ASN A 75 6.52 22.80 -5.56
N GLY A 76 7.33 21.91 -6.16
CA GLY A 76 8.76 21.78 -5.81
C GLY A 76 9.05 21.21 -4.41
N GLY A 77 8.14 20.44 -3.83
CA GLY A 77 8.35 19.76 -2.54
C GLY A 77 8.06 20.63 -1.30
N SER A 78 7.32 21.72 -1.46
CA SER A 78 6.90 22.57 -0.34
C SER A 78 5.92 21.85 0.60
N LEU A 79 6.14 21.95 1.91
CA LEU A 79 5.26 21.46 2.98
C LEU A 79 3.97 22.30 3.16
N SER A 80 3.74 23.28 2.28
CA SER A 80 2.65 24.23 2.40
C SER A 80 1.35 23.71 1.77
N ASN A 81 0.29 23.69 2.57
CA ASN A 81 -1.15 23.48 2.25
C ASN A 81 -1.70 22.13 2.71
N LEU A 82 -1.80 21.97 4.03
CA LEU A 82 -2.22 20.75 4.74
C LEU A 82 -3.71 20.40 4.62
N SER A 83 -4.60 21.25 4.10
CA SER A 83 -6.04 20.95 4.15
C SER A 83 -6.96 21.72 3.20
N GLU A 84 -6.49 22.70 2.43
CA GLU A 84 -7.36 23.60 1.64
C GLU A 84 -6.99 23.66 0.16
N GLN A 85 -6.78 22.51 -0.48
CA GLN A 85 -6.74 22.45 -1.94
C GLN A 85 -7.92 21.66 -2.47
N ASP A 86 -8.84 22.36 -3.13
CA ASP A 86 -9.76 21.81 -4.12
C ASP A 86 -9.04 20.75 -4.98
N TYR A 87 -9.63 19.55 -5.11
CA TYR A 87 -9.19 18.43 -5.98
C TYR A 87 -7.65 18.26 -6.13
N GLY A 88 -6.88 18.60 -5.09
CA GLY A 88 -5.42 18.61 -5.08
C GLY A 88 -4.82 17.36 -4.45
N ASN A 89 -3.51 17.36 -4.27
CA ASN A 89 -2.79 16.27 -3.61
C ASN A 89 -3.08 16.29 -2.08
N GLY A 90 -3.80 15.29 -1.58
CA GLY A 90 -4.22 15.20 -0.18
C GLY A 90 -3.14 14.66 0.76
N PHE A 91 -2.08 15.44 1.02
CA PHE A 91 -0.98 15.10 1.93
C PHE A 91 -1.44 14.94 3.38
N LEU A 92 -0.81 14.06 4.16
CA LEU A 92 -1.06 13.88 5.60
C LEU A 92 -2.55 13.72 5.98
N ASN A 93 -3.35 13.21 5.05
CA ASN A 93 -4.78 13.11 5.25
C ASN A 93 -5.23 11.72 5.64
N ARG A 94 -4.36 10.71 5.57
CA ARG A 94 -4.71 9.33 5.90
C ARG A 94 -3.71 8.74 6.89
N TYR A 95 -4.27 8.22 7.97
CA TYR A 95 -3.59 7.62 9.09
C TYR A 95 -4.15 6.23 9.31
N TYR A 96 -3.33 5.35 9.86
CA TYR A 96 -3.80 4.04 10.28
C TYR A 96 -3.19 3.60 11.60
N LEU A 97 -3.98 2.85 12.35
CA LEU A 97 -3.52 2.02 13.46
C LEU A 97 -3.65 0.57 12.99
N ALA A 98 -2.57 -0.20 12.98
CA ALA A 98 -2.63 -1.61 12.62
C ALA A 98 -2.11 -2.51 13.74
N ILE A 99 -2.80 -3.64 13.89
CA ILE A 99 -2.48 -4.74 14.78
C ILE A 99 -2.16 -5.93 13.88
N THR A 100 -0.99 -6.52 14.09
CA THR A 100 -0.48 -7.61 13.24
C THR A 100 0.07 -8.76 14.06
N LYS A 101 -0.16 -10.00 13.62
CA LYS A 101 0.33 -11.21 14.26
C LYS A 101 0.88 -12.16 13.21
N HIS A 102 2.01 -12.79 13.51
CA HIS A 102 2.66 -13.74 12.61
C HIS A 102 2.64 -15.15 13.18
N LEU A 103 2.32 -16.11 12.32
CA LEU A 103 2.39 -17.55 12.57
C LEU A 103 3.51 -18.12 11.72
N TYR A 104 4.46 -18.79 12.39
CA TYR A 104 5.65 -19.34 11.76
C TYR A 104 5.45 -20.83 11.52
N PHE A 105 5.73 -21.26 10.28
CA PHE A 105 5.67 -22.67 9.87
C PHE A 105 7.06 -23.08 9.39
N ASP A 106 7.72 -23.96 10.15
CA ASP A 106 9.08 -24.39 9.89
C ASP A 106 9.25 -24.93 8.46
N ASN A 107 10.20 -24.35 7.72
CA ASN A 107 10.57 -24.71 6.35
C ASN A 107 9.44 -24.54 5.31
N ILE A 108 8.41 -23.77 5.66
CA ILE A 108 7.25 -23.48 4.81
C ILE A 108 7.17 -21.97 4.62
N GLY A 109 7.07 -21.21 5.71
CA GLY A 109 6.94 -19.76 5.64
C GLY A 109 6.27 -19.15 6.87
N THR A 110 5.95 -17.87 6.75
CA THR A 110 5.30 -17.08 7.79
C THR A 110 3.99 -16.50 7.25
N LEU A 111 2.89 -16.80 7.94
CA LEU A 111 1.58 -16.18 7.70
C LEU A 111 1.41 -14.99 8.64
N GLY A 112 1.25 -13.79 8.08
CA GLY A 112 0.88 -12.58 8.82
C GLY A 112 -0.62 -12.30 8.65
N GLY A 113 -1.31 -12.03 9.75
CA GLY A 113 -2.67 -11.49 9.76
C GLY A 113 -2.65 -10.06 10.29
N HIS A 114 -3.41 -9.18 9.63
CA HIS A 114 -3.44 -7.74 9.89
C HIS A 114 -4.87 -7.24 10.02
N ILE A 115 -5.12 -6.46 11.07
CA ILE A 115 -6.33 -5.67 11.24
C ILE A 115 -5.87 -4.23 11.39
N SER A 116 -6.48 -3.32 10.66
CA SER A 116 -6.17 -1.90 10.76
C SER A 116 -7.43 -1.07 10.86
N TRP A 117 -7.29 0.10 11.45
CA TRP A 117 -8.29 1.15 11.45
C TRP A 117 -7.74 2.31 10.64
N ILE A 118 -8.40 2.67 9.54
CA ILE A 118 -7.98 3.74 8.64
C ILE A 118 -8.82 4.96 8.93
N TYR A 119 -8.14 6.07 9.19
CA TYR A 119 -8.74 7.37 9.42
C TYR A 119 -8.27 8.35 8.35
N SER A 120 -9.20 9.02 7.69
CA SER A 120 -8.91 10.10 6.77
C SER A 120 -9.95 11.20 6.83
N ASN A 121 -9.49 12.46 6.83
CA ASN A 121 -10.35 13.65 6.80
C ASN A 121 -10.35 14.36 5.45
N ARG A 122 -9.82 13.73 4.39
CA ARG A 122 -9.81 14.32 3.05
C ARG A 122 -11.24 14.59 2.60
N PHE A 123 -11.53 15.77 2.05
CA PHE A 123 -12.90 16.20 1.76
C PHE A 123 -13.63 15.27 0.77
N ASP A 124 -12.90 14.70 -0.19
CA ASP A 124 -13.35 13.72 -1.19
C ASP A 124 -13.23 12.27 -0.69
N ASN A 125 -12.51 11.99 0.39
CA ASN A 125 -12.26 10.62 0.85
C ASN A 125 -12.20 10.53 2.37
N LYS A 126 -13.30 10.91 3.03
CA LYS A 126 -13.44 10.79 4.48
C LYS A 126 -13.58 9.33 4.87
N LEU A 127 -12.54 8.75 5.45
CA LEU A 127 -12.51 7.35 5.87
C LEU A 127 -12.47 7.25 7.39
N ASN A 128 -13.27 6.37 7.96
CA ASN A 128 -13.20 6.02 9.37
C ASN A 128 -13.65 4.57 9.52
N ASN A 129 -12.87 3.67 8.94
CA ASN A 129 -13.29 2.31 8.65
C ASN A 129 -12.17 1.32 8.95
N PRO A 130 -12.51 0.09 9.35
CA PRO A 130 -11.54 -0.97 9.47
C PRO A 130 -11.03 -1.43 8.10
N ALA A 131 -9.86 -2.04 8.06
CA ALA A 131 -9.31 -2.78 6.94
C ALA A 131 -8.67 -4.07 7.45
N PHE A 132 -8.64 -5.08 6.59
CA PHE A 132 -8.15 -6.41 6.93
C PHE A 132 -7.14 -6.85 5.89
N GLY A 133 -6.12 -7.58 6.31
CA GLY A 133 -5.13 -8.10 5.38
C GLY A 133 -4.52 -9.38 5.89
N ALA A 134 -4.01 -10.16 4.96
CA ALA A 134 -3.13 -11.28 5.25
C ALA A 134 -2.00 -11.31 4.24
N ASN A 135 -0.82 -11.70 4.69
CA ASN A 135 0.31 -11.95 3.81
C ASN A 135 0.99 -13.26 4.15
N PHE A 136 1.60 -13.88 3.16
CA PHE A 136 2.36 -15.11 3.32
C PHE A 136 3.73 -14.97 2.67
N ARG A 137 4.77 -15.09 3.47
CA ARG A 137 6.16 -15.08 3.01
C ARG A 137 6.78 -16.47 3.15
N PHE A 138 7.37 -16.97 2.08
CA PHE A 138 8.01 -18.29 2.09
C PHE A 138 9.33 -18.28 2.88
N ASP A 139 9.61 -19.41 3.53
CA ASP A 139 10.87 -19.66 4.26
C ASP A 139 11.30 -21.13 4.07
N LEU A 140 11.59 -21.48 2.81
CA LEU A 140 12.02 -22.81 2.39
C LEU A 140 13.50 -23.02 2.66
N LYS A 141 13.90 -24.25 3.01
CA LYS A 141 15.33 -24.61 3.18
C LYS A 141 16.11 -24.36 1.89
N GLU A 142 17.16 -23.54 1.98
CA GLU A 142 17.88 -23.08 0.80
C GLU A 142 18.95 -24.04 0.25
N ASN A 143 19.20 -25.22 0.86
CA ASN A 143 20.11 -26.34 0.50
C ASN A 143 20.85 -26.30 -0.88
N GLY A 144 21.55 -25.20 -1.23
CA GLY A 144 22.08 -24.94 -2.57
C GLY A 144 21.04 -24.68 -3.69
N SER A 145 19.73 -24.66 -3.39
CA SER A 145 18.67 -24.47 -4.39
C SER A 145 18.42 -23.00 -4.69
N LEU A 146 18.81 -22.57 -5.90
CA LEU A 146 18.53 -21.22 -6.41
C LEU A 146 17.03 -20.93 -6.46
N MET A 147 16.20 -21.93 -6.77
CA MET A 147 14.75 -21.78 -6.83
C MET A 147 14.16 -21.46 -5.44
N ASN A 148 14.59 -22.16 -4.40
CA ASN A 148 14.09 -21.91 -3.04
C ASN A 148 14.46 -20.50 -2.58
N ARG A 149 15.66 -20.04 -2.91
CA ARG A 149 16.10 -18.66 -2.64
C ARG A 149 15.21 -17.62 -3.35
N ILE A 150 14.83 -17.88 -4.60
CA ILE A 150 13.91 -17.00 -5.34
C ILE A 150 12.54 -16.99 -4.65
N ILE A 151 12.00 -18.17 -4.32
CA ILE A 151 10.69 -18.29 -3.66
C ILE A 151 10.67 -17.59 -2.30
N ASN A 152 11.75 -17.68 -1.51
CA ASN A 152 11.87 -17.00 -0.21
C ASN A 152 11.90 -15.46 -0.31
N GLY A 153 12.15 -14.92 -1.50
CA GLY A 153 12.02 -13.49 -1.80
C GLY A 153 10.57 -13.04 -1.99
N VAL A 154 9.64 -13.97 -2.19
CA VAL A 154 8.23 -13.71 -2.50
C VAL A 154 7.40 -13.56 -1.23
N ASN A 155 6.58 -12.52 -1.21
CA ASN A 155 5.55 -12.25 -0.21
C ASN A 155 4.20 -12.08 -0.93
N LEU A 156 3.28 -13.00 -0.71
CA LEU A 156 1.91 -12.93 -1.24
C LEU A 156 1.06 -12.10 -0.29
N MET A 157 0.16 -11.26 -0.80
CA MET A 157 -0.74 -10.45 0.02
C MET A 157 -2.16 -10.45 -0.52
N GLY A 158 -3.12 -10.38 0.41
CA GLY A 158 -4.53 -10.15 0.11
C GLY A 158 -5.09 -9.18 1.15
N GLU A 159 -5.81 -8.17 0.69
CA GLU A 159 -6.30 -7.08 1.52
C GLU A 159 -7.76 -6.75 1.21
N ILE A 160 -8.52 -6.41 2.24
CA ILE A 160 -9.87 -5.89 2.16
C ILE A 160 -9.81 -4.49 2.77
N VAL A 161 -9.88 -3.48 1.90
CA VAL A 161 -9.70 -2.08 2.29
C VAL A 161 -10.95 -1.26 1.99
N PRO A 162 -11.29 -0.30 2.86
CA PRO A 162 -12.38 0.63 2.61
C PRO A 162 -11.97 1.57 1.48
N GLY A 163 -12.86 1.75 0.52
CA GLY A 163 -12.66 2.67 -0.59
C GLY A 163 -14.00 3.17 -1.08
N TYR A 164 -14.23 4.47 -0.99
CA TYR A 164 -15.28 5.14 -1.77
C TYR A 164 -14.82 5.15 -3.21
N THR A 165 -15.27 4.16 -3.96
CA THR A 165 -14.47 3.75 -5.12
C THR A 165 -15.30 3.53 -6.37
N ASP A 166 -16.62 3.46 -6.26
CA ASP A 166 -17.47 3.74 -7.41
C ASP A 166 -17.69 5.25 -7.49
N VAL A 167 -17.15 5.81 -8.56
CA VAL A 167 -17.33 7.19 -8.94
C VAL A 167 -18.29 7.17 -10.12
N ARG A 168 -19.40 7.90 -10.01
CA ARG A 168 -20.37 8.08 -11.08
C ARG A 168 -19.69 8.75 -12.28
N SER A 169 -20.35 8.70 -13.44
CA SER A 169 -19.83 9.30 -14.69
C SER A 169 -19.57 10.81 -14.61
N ASP A 170 -20.09 11.48 -13.59
CA ASP A 170 -19.92 12.90 -13.30
C ASP A 170 -18.81 13.18 -12.26
N LEU A 171 -17.97 12.20 -11.96
CA LEU A 171 -16.89 12.29 -10.95
C LEU A 171 -17.39 12.44 -9.50
N THR A 172 -18.69 12.23 -9.25
CA THR A 172 -19.23 12.20 -7.88
C THR A 172 -19.14 10.80 -7.28
N PHE A 173 -18.93 10.71 -5.97
CA PHE A 173 -18.93 9.42 -5.27
C PHE A 173 -20.31 8.78 -5.34
N ASP A 174 -20.35 7.49 -5.66
CA ASP A 174 -21.58 6.72 -5.60
C ASP A 174 -21.80 6.23 -4.16
N PRO A 175 -22.77 6.79 -3.41
CA PRO A 175 -23.05 6.37 -2.04
C PRO A 175 -23.57 4.92 -1.97
N ASP A 176 -24.07 4.39 -3.08
CA ASP A 176 -24.57 3.01 -3.22
C ASP A 176 -23.47 2.01 -3.65
N GLY A 177 -22.25 2.51 -3.92
CA GLY A 177 -21.10 1.72 -4.34
C GLY A 177 -20.56 0.80 -3.24
N SER A 178 -19.76 -0.20 -3.63
CA SER A 178 -19.16 -1.12 -2.65
C SER A 178 -18.21 -0.37 -1.71
N VAL A 179 -18.51 -0.38 -0.41
CA VAL A 179 -17.69 0.28 0.63
C VAL A 179 -16.31 -0.35 0.78
N TYR A 180 -16.19 -1.65 0.48
CA TYR A 180 -14.95 -2.40 0.56
C TYR A 180 -14.54 -2.93 -0.80
N GLN A 181 -13.24 -2.90 -1.05
CA GLN A 181 -12.62 -3.55 -2.19
C GLN A 181 -11.64 -4.63 -1.73
N VAL A 182 -11.47 -5.64 -2.58
CA VAL A 182 -10.49 -6.70 -2.37
C VAL A 182 -9.30 -6.49 -3.30
N ASN A 183 -8.11 -6.42 -2.72
CA ASN A 183 -6.86 -6.34 -3.43
C ASN A 183 -6.09 -7.64 -3.22
N ILE A 184 -5.41 -8.11 -4.27
CA ILE A 184 -4.49 -9.24 -4.18
C ILE A 184 -3.18 -8.86 -4.85
N GLY A 185 -2.07 -9.23 -4.24
CA GLY A 185 -0.77 -8.79 -4.73
C GLY A 185 0.36 -9.73 -4.35
N MET A 186 1.51 -9.40 -4.90
CA MET A 186 2.77 -10.05 -4.63
C MET A 186 3.86 -8.98 -4.53
N GLU A 187 4.72 -9.15 -3.55
CA GLU A 187 5.94 -8.38 -3.39
C GLU A 187 7.15 -9.31 -3.51
N TYR A 188 8.17 -8.86 -4.21
CA TYR A 188 9.48 -9.51 -4.24
C TYR A 188 10.53 -8.62 -3.60
N SER A 189 11.14 -9.09 -2.52
CA SER A 189 12.15 -8.34 -1.79
C SER A 189 13.55 -8.55 -2.35
N PHE A 190 14.12 -7.47 -2.86
CA PHE A 190 15.54 -7.34 -3.13
C PHE A 190 16.26 -6.78 -1.89
N TRP A 191 17.55 -7.10 -1.78
CA TRP A 191 18.46 -6.52 -0.80
C TRP A 191 17.84 -6.34 0.60
N LYS A 192 17.48 -7.44 1.28
CA LYS A 192 17.00 -7.41 2.68
C LYS A 192 15.81 -6.46 2.94
N ASP A 193 14.86 -6.38 2.00
CA ASP A 193 13.63 -5.56 2.08
C ASP A 193 13.85 -4.04 1.88
N TYR A 194 15.07 -3.59 1.60
CA TYR A 194 15.32 -2.18 1.28
C TYR A 194 14.74 -1.77 -0.09
N VAL A 195 14.67 -2.71 -1.03
CA VAL A 195 14.12 -2.49 -2.38
C VAL A 195 13.18 -3.64 -2.70
N ASN A 196 11.96 -3.34 -3.12
CA ASN A 196 10.97 -4.36 -3.43
C ASN A 196 10.30 -4.05 -4.76
N ALA A 197 9.99 -5.08 -5.54
CA ALA A 197 9.04 -4.96 -6.63
C ALA A 197 7.67 -5.41 -6.15
N VAL A 198 6.64 -4.64 -6.44
CA VAL A 198 5.26 -4.96 -6.07
C VAL A 198 4.39 -5.04 -7.33
N VAL A 199 3.50 -6.02 -7.34
CA VAL A 199 2.45 -6.17 -8.34
C VAL A 199 1.14 -6.43 -7.60
N GLU A 200 0.09 -5.71 -7.94
CA GLU A 200 -1.20 -5.78 -7.28
C GLU A 200 -2.35 -5.75 -8.31
N PHE A 201 -3.37 -6.56 -8.07
CA PHE A 201 -4.68 -6.45 -8.71
C PHE A 201 -5.64 -5.76 -7.74
N ASN A 202 -5.84 -4.47 -7.96
CA ASN A 202 -6.82 -3.68 -7.25
C ASN A 202 -8.24 -4.09 -7.66
N ARG A 203 -9.14 -4.28 -6.69
CA ARG A 203 -10.49 -4.82 -6.91
C ARG A 203 -10.51 -6.15 -7.67
N CYS A 204 -9.44 -6.93 -7.57
CA CYS A 204 -9.21 -8.14 -8.38
C CYS A 204 -9.31 -7.90 -9.91
N ARG A 205 -9.22 -6.65 -10.39
CA ARG A 205 -9.45 -6.28 -11.80
C ARG A 205 -8.33 -5.43 -12.37
N TYR A 206 -7.88 -4.45 -11.61
CA TYR A 206 -7.00 -3.41 -12.11
C TYR A 206 -5.56 -3.70 -11.73
N PHE A 207 -4.75 -4.01 -12.74
CA PHE A 207 -3.33 -4.26 -12.58
C PHE A 207 -2.58 -2.97 -12.21
N SER A 208 -1.78 -3.04 -11.16
CA SER A 208 -0.82 -2.04 -10.72
C SER A 208 0.53 -2.71 -10.47
N GLY A 209 1.61 -2.01 -10.75
CA GLY A 209 2.96 -2.50 -10.54
C GLY A 209 3.93 -1.36 -10.25
N GLY A 210 4.89 -1.61 -9.37
CA GLY A 210 5.79 -0.56 -8.89
C GLY A 210 7.01 -1.07 -8.13
N LEU A 211 7.80 -0.11 -7.65
CA LEU A 211 8.94 -0.34 -6.78
C LEU A 211 8.71 0.35 -5.44
N VAL A 212 9.05 -0.35 -4.35
CA VAL A 212 9.04 0.20 -2.99
C VAL A 212 10.46 0.25 -2.46
N PHE A 213 10.86 1.43 -2.01
CA PHE A 213 12.12 1.66 -1.32
C PHE A 213 11.82 1.88 0.15
N LYS A 214 12.41 1.07 1.04
CA LYS A 214 12.19 1.15 2.48
C LYS A 214 13.49 1.49 3.19
N VAL A 215 13.42 2.35 4.20
CA VAL A 215 14.52 2.63 5.13
C VAL A 215 14.02 2.38 6.54
N HIS A 216 14.73 1.52 7.27
CA HIS A 216 14.42 1.20 8.67
C HIS A 216 15.45 1.85 9.59
N LEU A 217 14.98 2.74 10.46
CA LEU A 217 15.79 3.39 11.48
C LEU A 217 15.76 2.55 12.78
N LYS A 218 16.93 2.40 13.40
CA LYS A 218 17.22 1.50 14.53
C LYS A 218 17.51 2.26 15.82
#